data_AF-A0A6L4Z4A0-F1
#
_entry.id   AF-A0A6L4Z4A0-F1
#
_cell.length_a   1.000
_cell.length_b   1.000
_cell.length_c   1.000
_cell.angle_alpha   90.00
_cell.angle_beta   90.00
_cell.angle_gamma   90.00
#
_symmetry.space_group_name_H-M   'P 1'
#
loop_
_entity.id
_entity.type
_entity.pdbx_description
1 polymer ?
#
loop_
_entity_poly.entity_id
_entity_poly.type
_entity_poly.pdbx_seq_one_letter_code
_entity_poly.pdbx_strand_id
1 'polypeptide(L)'
;MGQASGTEQMIQSGLSKSKMKNIYYLFWVDSILSIKRYHPEKTDWKISVFLLNTWINALNLWIIFIWLKFFNILNFSLLSINVFPGTMLNKFIAFSIIFAFPIGVLNYFFIFHKNRFKQLIEKYPTPPKKCAFIYSTIVALAAFVTAIIYGALS
;
A
#
# COMPACT_ATOMS: atom_id res chain seq x y z
N MET A 1 19.72 53.12 1.89
CA MET A 1 20.10 51.92 2.67
C MET A 1 18.93 51.58 3.58
N GLY A 2 18.00 50.74 3.10
CA GLY A 2 16.78 50.38 3.81
C GLY A 2 16.78 48.89 4.13
N GLN A 3 16.57 48.57 5.40
CA GLN A 3 16.48 47.23 5.96
C GLN A 3 15.26 46.48 5.38
N ALA A 4 15.48 45.65 4.38
CA ALA A 4 14.54 44.61 3.95
C ALA A 4 15.33 43.30 3.88
N SER A 5 15.51 42.61 5.02
CA SER A 5 16.34 41.37 5.02
C SER A 5 16.03 40.35 6.13
N GLY A 6 15.07 40.60 7.02
CA GLY A 6 14.74 39.66 8.12
C GLY A 6 13.41 38.94 7.95
N THR A 7 12.36 39.68 7.61
CA THR A 7 10.97 39.18 7.55
C THR A 7 10.68 38.40 6.27
N GLU A 8 11.29 38.76 5.14
CA GLU A 8 11.12 38.02 3.87
C GLU A 8 11.76 36.62 3.91
N GLN A 9 12.90 36.47 4.62
CA GLN A 9 13.53 35.16 4.81
C GLN A 9 12.72 34.25 5.76
N MET A 10 12.01 34.81 6.74
CA MET A 10 11.07 34.05 7.59
C MET A 10 9.79 33.64 6.85
N ILE A 11 9.30 34.46 5.92
CA ILE A 11 8.14 34.10 5.08
C ILE A 11 8.53 33.00 4.07
N GLN A 12 9.73 33.06 3.48
CA GLN A 12 10.19 32.01 2.57
C GLN A 12 10.55 30.68 3.27
N SER A 13 10.94 30.69 4.55
CA SER A 13 11.16 29.44 5.30
C SER A 13 9.86 28.84 5.87
N GLY A 14 8.84 29.66 6.16
CA GLY A 14 7.50 29.25 6.57
C GLY A 14 6.61 28.77 5.42
N LEU A 15 6.82 29.29 4.20
CA LEU A 15 6.33 28.74 2.95
C LEU A 15 7.24 27.61 2.47
N SER A 16 7.50 26.63 3.35
CA SER A 16 8.01 25.32 2.94
C SER A 16 7.04 24.75 1.93
N LYS A 17 7.39 24.99 0.66
CA LYS A 17 6.83 24.47 -0.58
C LYS A 17 6.02 23.23 -0.24
N SER A 18 4.69 23.36 -0.21
CA SER A 18 3.77 22.24 -0.03
C SER A 18 4.04 21.28 -1.18
N LYS A 19 5.04 20.42 -0.99
CA LYS A 19 5.47 19.42 -1.94
C LYS A 19 4.28 18.50 -2.02
N MET A 20 3.61 18.45 -3.18
CA MET A 20 2.53 17.50 -3.43
C MET A 20 2.97 16.14 -2.88
N LYS A 21 2.33 15.72 -1.79
CA LYS A 21 2.73 14.53 -1.07
C LYS A 21 2.21 13.36 -1.89
N ASN A 22 3.12 12.54 -2.40
CA ASN A 22 2.72 11.34 -3.12
C ASN A 22 2.03 10.39 -2.12
N ILE A 23 0.73 10.16 -2.34
CA ILE A 23 -0.15 9.40 -1.44
C ILE A 23 0.35 7.97 -1.24
N TYR A 24 0.92 7.34 -2.28
CA TYR A 24 1.51 6.01 -2.16
C TYR A 24 2.65 6.00 -1.13
N TYR A 25 3.61 6.93 -1.23
CA TYR A 25 4.70 7.00 -0.25
C TYR A 25 4.22 7.43 1.13
N LEU A 26 3.18 8.24 1.20
CA LEU A 26 2.56 8.67 2.45
C LEU A 26 1.98 7.47 3.21
N PHE A 27 1.25 6.59 2.52
CA PHE A 27 0.74 5.33 3.05
C PHE A 27 1.87 4.46 3.61
N TRP A 28 2.94 4.28 2.82
CA TRP A 28 4.08 3.47 3.25
C TRP A 28 4.80 4.02 4.47
N VAL A 29 5.04 5.33 4.51
CA VAL A 29 5.70 5.96 5.66
C VAL A 29 4.81 5.89 6.90
N ASP A 30 3.50 6.06 6.75
CA ASP A 30 2.56 5.90 7.87
C ASP A 30 2.60 4.47 8.44
N SER A 31 2.59 3.42 7.61
CA SER A 31 2.73 2.04 8.08
C SER A 31 4.06 1.81 8.83
N ILE A 32 5.17 2.32 8.29
CA ILE A 32 6.51 2.13 8.90
C ILE A 32 6.62 2.88 10.22
N LEU A 33 6.16 4.12 10.29
CA LEU A 33 6.23 4.91 11.52
C LEU A 33 5.27 4.37 12.58
N SER A 34 4.08 3.90 12.17
CA SER A 34 3.11 3.28 13.07
C SER A 34 3.69 2.02 13.73
N ILE A 35 4.26 1.08 12.97
CA ILE A 35 4.82 -0.14 13.57
C ILE A 35 5.98 0.17 14.51
N LYS A 36 6.85 1.12 14.15
CA LYS A 36 7.98 1.54 14.99
C LYS A 36 7.51 2.22 16.28
N ARG A 37 6.39 2.93 16.24
CA ARG A 37 5.82 3.62 17.41
C ARG A 37 5.13 2.67 18.37
N TYR A 38 4.33 1.73 17.86
CA TYR A 38 3.51 0.83 18.68
C TYR A 38 4.21 -0.48 19.04
N HIS A 39 5.20 -0.90 18.26
CA HIS A 39 5.99 -2.12 18.48
C HIS A 39 7.50 -1.86 18.33
N PRO A 40 8.10 -1.02 19.18
CA PRO A 40 9.50 -0.60 19.04
C PRO A 40 10.50 -1.76 19.14
N GLU A 41 10.17 -2.81 19.88
CA GLU A 41 11.04 -4.00 20.08
C GLU A 41 11.01 -4.98 18.91
N LYS A 42 10.11 -4.77 17.93
CA LYS A 42 9.92 -5.72 16.82
C LYS A 42 11.08 -5.64 15.82
N THR A 43 11.95 -6.64 15.82
CA THR A 43 13.14 -6.69 14.95
C THR A 43 12.80 -6.94 13.47
N ASP A 44 11.72 -7.66 13.20
CA ASP A 44 11.24 -8.07 11.87
C ASP A 44 10.25 -7.06 11.23
N TRP A 45 10.18 -5.84 11.76
CA TRP A 45 9.19 -4.82 11.33
C TRP A 45 9.18 -4.56 9.81
N LYS A 46 10.34 -4.66 9.14
CA LYS A 46 10.46 -4.47 7.69
C LYS A 46 9.63 -5.49 6.92
N ILE A 47 9.78 -6.76 7.28
CA ILE A 47 9.08 -7.88 6.64
C ILE A 47 7.59 -7.76 6.94
N SER A 48 7.24 -7.48 8.20
CA SER A 48 5.85 -7.28 8.61
C SER A 48 5.15 -6.18 7.80
N VAL A 49 5.74 -4.99 7.69
CA VAL A 49 5.16 -3.87 6.93
C VAL A 49 5.12 -4.17 5.44
N PHE A 50 6.19 -4.79 4.91
CA PHE A 50 6.24 -5.17 3.51
C PHE A 50 5.11 -6.15 3.14
N LEU A 51 4.93 -7.21 3.93
CA LEU A 51 3.89 -8.21 3.71
C LEU A 51 2.51 -7.58 3.82
N LEU A 52 2.21 -6.90 4.93
CA LEU A 52 0.89 -6.30 5.15
C LEU A 52 0.50 -5.34 4.04
N ASN A 53 1.36 -4.39 3.69
CA ASN A 53 1.08 -3.43 2.63
C ASN A 53 0.99 -4.09 1.25
N THR A 54 1.77 -5.14 0.99
CA THR A 54 1.68 -5.91 -0.26
C THR A 54 0.35 -6.64 -0.37
N TRP A 55 -0.10 -7.29 0.71
CA TRP A 55 -1.41 -7.95 0.74
C TRP A 55 -2.56 -6.98 0.53
N ILE A 56 -2.54 -5.82 1.17
CA ILE A 56 -3.56 -4.78 0.97
C ILE A 56 -3.56 -4.29 -0.49
N ASN A 57 -2.40 -4.00 -1.07
CA ASN A 57 -2.32 -3.57 -2.47
C ASN A 57 -2.76 -4.68 -3.44
N ALA A 58 -2.45 -5.94 -3.14
CA ALA A 58 -2.88 -7.10 -3.93
C ALA A 58 -4.40 -7.30 -3.86
N LEU A 59 -5.01 -7.16 -2.67
CA LEU A 59 -6.47 -7.18 -2.51
C LEU A 59 -7.13 -6.05 -3.28
N ASN A 60 -6.57 -4.84 -3.23
CA ASN A 60 -7.09 -3.71 -3.99
C ASN A 60 -7.07 -3.98 -5.51
N LEU A 61 -5.96 -4.55 -6.02
CA LEU A 61 -5.87 -4.94 -7.43
C LEU A 61 -6.88 -6.05 -7.79
N TRP A 62 -7.03 -7.05 -6.92
CA TRP A 62 -7.98 -8.12 -7.12
C TRP A 62 -9.44 -7.64 -7.15
N ILE A 63 -9.82 -6.70 -6.28
CA ILE A 63 -11.14 -6.05 -6.32
C ILE A 63 -11.37 -5.44 -7.70
N ILE A 64 -10.43 -4.62 -8.18
CA ILE A 64 -10.53 -3.97 -9.50
C ILE A 64 -10.72 -5.03 -10.60
N PHE A 65 -9.93 -6.10 -10.57
CA PHE A 65 -10.00 -7.16 -11.56
C PHE A 65 -11.34 -7.91 -11.55
N ILE A 66 -11.91 -8.17 -10.36
CA ILE A 66 -13.25 -8.75 -10.26
C ILE A 66 -14.30 -7.84 -10.87
N TRP A 67 -14.29 -6.55 -10.55
CA TRP A 67 -15.27 -5.61 -11.09
C TRP A 67 -15.13 -5.46 -12.61
N LEU A 68 -13.91 -5.39 -13.15
CA LEU A 68 -13.68 -5.36 -14.59
C LEU A 68 -14.19 -6.62 -15.30
N LYS A 69 -14.02 -7.78 -14.67
CA LYS A 69 -14.59 -9.04 -15.16
C LYS A 69 -16.12 -9.03 -15.09
N PHE A 70 -16.68 -8.56 -13.97
CA PHE A 70 -18.13 -8.48 -13.77
C PHE A 70 -18.83 -7.60 -14.82
N PHE A 71 -18.21 -6.49 -15.22
CA PHE A 71 -18.71 -5.63 -16.29
C PHE A 71 -18.37 -6.12 -17.71
N ASN A 72 -17.83 -7.33 -17.88
CA ASN A 72 -17.38 -7.90 -19.15
C ASN A 72 -16.38 -7.01 -19.91
N ILE A 73 -15.67 -6.11 -19.21
CA ILE A 73 -14.60 -5.27 -19.79
C ILE A 73 -13.36 -6.12 -20.04
N LEU A 74 -13.09 -7.08 -19.14
CA LEU A 74 -11.95 -7.98 -19.22
C LEU A 74 -12.40 -9.45 -19.18
N ASN A 75 -12.14 -10.17 -20.29
CA ASN A 75 -12.35 -11.61 -20.40
C ASN A 75 -11.03 -12.37 -20.21
N PHE A 76 -10.47 -12.35 -19.00
CA PHE A 76 -9.37 -13.25 -18.65
C PHE A 76 -9.88 -14.43 -17.83
N SER A 77 -9.44 -15.63 -18.19
CA SER A 77 -9.57 -16.79 -17.32
C SER A 77 -8.56 -16.62 -16.17
N LEU A 78 -9.03 -16.59 -14.92
CA LEU A 78 -8.11 -16.69 -13.78
C LEU A 78 -7.40 -18.04 -13.91
N LEU A 79 -6.07 -18.02 -13.99
CA LEU A 79 -5.25 -19.23 -14.04
C LEU A 79 -5.63 -20.17 -12.89
N SER A 80 -6.13 -21.36 -13.23
CA SER A 80 -6.42 -22.43 -12.28
C SER A 80 -5.14 -23.22 -12.02
N ILE A 81 -4.46 -22.88 -10.92
CA ILE A 81 -3.26 -23.60 -10.49
C ILE A 81 -3.68 -24.74 -9.57
N ASN A 82 -3.58 -25.99 -10.04
CA ASN A 82 -3.91 -27.19 -9.26
C ASN A 82 -2.62 -27.91 -8.83
N VAL A 83 -1.97 -27.41 -7.77
CA VAL A 83 -0.71 -27.98 -7.26
C VAL A 83 -0.94 -28.89 -6.06
N PHE A 84 -1.98 -28.63 -5.27
CA PHE A 84 -2.30 -29.36 -4.04
C PHE A 84 -3.70 -30.00 -4.09
N PRO A 85 -3.98 -31.05 -3.28
CA PRO A 85 -5.29 -31.70 -3.21
C PRO A 85 -6.40 -30.87 -2.53
N GLY A 86 -6.22 -29.55 -2.38
CA GLY A 86 -7.19 -28.65 -1.73
C GLY A 86 -7.55 -27.45 -2.61
N THR A 87 -8.84 -27.28 -2.91
CA THR A 87 -9.35 -26.20 -3.78
C THR A 87 -9.11 -24.81 -3.21
N MET A 88 -9.17 -24.64 -1.88
CA MET A 88 -8.88 -23.35 -1.24
C MET A 88 -7.39 -22.99 -1.32
N LEU A 89 -6.51 -23.94 -1.03
CA LEU A 89 -5.06 -23.70 -1.07
C LEU A 89 -4.60 -23.37 -2.50
N ASN A 90 -5.13 -24.07 -3.50
CA ASN A 90 -4.91 -23.79 -4.92
C ASN A 90 -5.34 -22.37 -5.30
N LYS A 91 -6.54 -21.94 -4.88
CA LYS A 91 -7.02 -20.56 -5.11
C LYS A 91 -6.15 -19.51 -4.43
N PHE A 92 -5.71 -19.76 -3.19
CA PHE A 92 -4.84 -18.86 -2.46
C PHE A 92 -3.45 -18.72 -3.11
N ILE A 93 -2.87 -19.82 -3.58
CA ILE A 93 -1.60 -19.83 -4.30
C ILE A 93 -1.73 -19.10 -5.64
N ALA A 94 -2.81 -19.37 -6.40
CA ALA A 94 -3.09 -18.65 -7.63
C ALA A 94 -3.21 -17.15 -7.39
N PHE A 95 -3.97 -16.73 -6.36
CA PHE A 95 -4.03 -15.32 -5.96
C PHE A 95 -2.65 -14.75 -5.64
N SER A 96 -1.85 -15.48 -4.86
CA SER A 96 -0.54 -15.03 -4.42
C SER A 96 0.41 -14.83 -5.60
N ILE A 97 0.39 -15.72 -6.58
CA ILE A 97 1.24 -15.63 -7.78
C ILE A 97 0.77 -14.52 -8.72
N ILE A 98 -0.54 -14.42 -8.96
CA ILE A 98 -1.10 -13.49 -9.95
C ILE A 98 -1.12 -12.05 -9.43
N PHE A 99 -1.45 -11.85 -8.16
CA PHE A 99 -1.67 -10.51 -7.59
C PHE A 99 -0.58 -10.12 -6.59
N ALA A 100 -0.32 -10.95 -5.58
CA ALA A 100 0.59 -10.56 -4.50
C ALA A 100 2.06 -10.50 -4.93
N PHE A 101 2.51 -11.43 -5.75
CA PHE A 101 3.89 -11.51 -6.21
C PHE A 101 4.32 -10.30 -7.06
N PRO A 102 3.64 -9.95 -8.18
CA PRO A 102 4.05 -8.79 -8.98
C PRO A 102 3.98 -7.48 -8.17
N ILE A 103 2.95 -7.32 -7.33
CA ILE A 103 2.83 -6.17 -6.43
C ILE A 103 3.96 -6.14 -5.39
N GLY A 104 4.33 -7.29 -4.84
CA GLY A 104 5.44 -7.44 -3.91
C GLY A 104 6.77 -7.02 -4.54
N VAL A 105 7.05 -7.46 -5.77
CA VAL A 105 8.25 -7.05 -6.51
C VAL A 105 8.27 -5.53 -6.71
N LEU A 106 7.16 -4.93 -7.16
CA LEU A 106 7.05 -3.48 -7.33
C LEU A 106 7.26 -2.72 -6.02
N ASN A 107 6.60 -3.14 -4.94
CA ASN A 107 6.74 -2.52 -3.63
C ASN A 107 8.17 -2.62 -3.10
N TYR A 108 8.86 -3.74 -3.35
CA TYR A 108 10.25 -3.91 -2.95
C TYR A 108 11.13 -2.87 -3.64
N PHE A 109 11.01 -2.72 -4.96
CA PHE A 109 11.79 -1.74 -5.73
C PHE A 109 11.48 -0.28 -5.35
N PHE A 110 10.23 0.04 -5.06
CA PHE A 110 9.85 1.41 -4.72
C PHE A 110 10.18 1.82 -3.30
N ILE A 111 10.17 0.89 -2.34
CA ILE A 111 10.27 1.22 -0.92
C ILE A 111 11.56 0.73 -0.30
N PHE A 112 11.95 -0.53 -0.50
CA PHE A 112 13.04 -1.14 0.25
C PHE A 112 14.37 -1.20 -0.50
N HIS A 113 14.34 -1.22 -1.83
CA HIS A 113 15.55 -1.23 -2.66
C HIS A 113 16.47 -0.06 -2.30
N LYS A 114 17.77 -0.34 -2.15
CA LYS A 114 18.80 0.64 -1.74
C LYS A 114 18.45 1.43 -0.46
N ASN A 115 17.70 0.83 0.47
CA ASN A 115 17.27 1.47 1.72
C ASN A 115 16.44 2.77 1.51
N ARG A 116 15.73 2.90 0.38
CA ARG A 116 14.92 4.08 0.06
C ARG A 116 13.91 4.46 1.15
N PHE A 117 13.43 3.49 1.93
CA PHE A 117 12.53 3.72 3.05
C PHE A 117 13.10 4.73 4.08
N LYS A 118 14.43 4.78 4.28
CA LYS A 118 15.08 5.76 5.18
C LYS A 118 14.87 7.19 4.67
N GLN A 119 15.16 7.39 3.38
CA GLN A 119 14.95 8.67 2.70
C GLN A 119 13.47 9.08 2.69
N LEU A 120 12.55 8.12 2.58
CA LEU A 120 11.11 8.38 2.65
C LEU A 120 10.68 8.84 4.04
N ILE A 121 11.18 8.21 5.10
CA ILE A 121 10.89 8.62 6.49
C ILE A 121 11.43 10.03 6.76
N GLU A 122 12.64 10.34 6.32
CA GLU A 122 13.22 11.69 6.44
C GLU A 122 12.42 12.74 5.67
N LYS A 123 11.92 12.37 4.49
CA LYS A 123 11.09 13.25 3.64
C LYS A 123 9.68 13.46 4.19
N TYR A 124 9.13 12.49 4.92
CA TYR A 124 7.79 12.52 5.51
C TYR A 124 7.86 12.22 7.02
N PRO A 125 8.49 13.10 7.83
CA PRO A 125 8.83 12.79 9.22
C PRO A 125 7.60 12.65 10.13
N THR A 126 6.50 13.30 9.76
CA THR A 126 5.24 13.22 10.50
C THR A 126 4.26 12.33 9.74
N PRO A 127 3.89 11.15 10.28
CA PRO A 127 2.87 10.34 9.66
C PRO A 127 1.53 11.08 9.74
N PRO A 128 0.75 11.15 8.65
CA PRO A 128 -0.61 11.66 8.71
C PRO A 128 -1.49 10.73 9.57
N LYS A 129 -2.57 11.29 10.12
CA LYS A 129 -3.53 10.62 11.01
C LYS A 129 -4.03 9.26 10.47
N LYS A 130 -3.35 8.16 10.83
CA LYS A 130 -3.80 6.76 10.66
C LYS A 130 -4.21 6.40 9.21
N CYS A 131 -3.57 7.00 8.21
CA CYS A 131 -3.93 6.82 6.80
C CYS A 131 -3.83 5.36 6.36
N ALA A 132 -2.76 4.67 6.76
CA ALA A 132 -2.53 3.28 6.42
C ALA A 132 -3.57 2.36 7.03
N PHE A 133 -3.95 2.61 8.28
CA PHE A 133 -4.99 1.84 8.95
C PHE A 133 -6.35 2.02 8.28
N ILE A 134 -6.77 3.26 8.03
CA ILE A 134 -8.05 3.57 7.37
C ILE A 134 -8.10 2.94 5.99
N TYR A 135 -7.07 3.14 5.16
CA TYR A 135 -7.00 2.56 3.82
C TYR A 135 -7.08 1.02 3.86
N SER A 136 -6.29 0.38 4.72
CA SER A 136 -6.27 -1.08 4.84
C SER A 136 -7.64 -1.63 5.26
N THR A 137 -8.34 -0.93 6.16
CA THR A 137 -9.67 -1.31 6.63
C THR A 137 -10.70 -1.21 5.50
N ILE A 138 -10.69 -0.10 4.75
CA ILE A 138 -11.58 0.10 3.61
C ILE A 138 -11.35 -0.97 2.54
N VAL A 139 -10.09 -1.25 2.20
CA VAL A 139 -9.76 -2.28 1.20
C VAL A 139 -10.18 -3.67 1.67
N ALA A 140 -9.95 -4.01 2.94
CA ALA A 140 -10.36 -5.31 3.49
C ALA A 140 -11.89 -5.47 3.46
N LEU A 141 -12.64 -4.44 3.87
CA LEU A 141 -14.10 -4.44 3.81
C LEU A 141 -14.61 -4.52 2.37
N ALA A 142 -14.01 -3.75 1.46
CA ALA A 142 -14.37 -3.77 0.04
C ALA A 142 -14.08 -5.13 -0.60
N ALA A 143 -12.97 -5.79 -0.24
CA ALA A 143 -12.65 -7.14 -0.70
C ALA A 143 -13.71 -8.14 -0.22
N PHE A 144 -14.11 -8.06 1.04
CA PHE A 144 -15.13 -8.92 1.62
C PHE A 144 -16.50 -8.74 0.94
N VAL A 145 -16.95 -7.49 0.77
CA VAL A 145 -18.21 -7.18 0.08
C VAL A 145 -18.15 -7.63 -1.39
N THR A 146 -17.03 -7.38 -2.08
CA THR A 146 -16.83 -7.80 -3.47
C THR A 146 -16.90 -9.32 -3.60
N ALA A 147 -16.31 -10.07 -2.66
CA ALA A 147 -16.35 -11.53 -2.65
C ALA A 147 -17.79 -12.06 -2.51
N ILE A 148 -18.59 -11.47 -1.61
CA ILE A 148 -19.99 -11.85 -1.40
C ILE A 148 -20.82 -11.55 -2.64
N ILE A 149 -20.74 -10.32 -3.16
CA ILE A 149 -21.53 -9.91 -4.34
C ILE A 149 -21.18 -10.77 -5.55
N TYR A 150 -19.89 -10.94 -5.83
CA TYR A 150 -19.44 -11.76 -6.95
C TYR A 150 -19.88 -13.20 -6.77
N GLY A 151 -19.72 -13.79 -5.58
CA GLY A 151 -20.14 -15.16 -5.32
C GLY A 151 -21.66 -15.38 -5.35
N ALA A 152 -22.46 -14.36 -5.06
CA ALA A 152 -23.92 -14.45 -5.14
C ALA A 152 -24.47 -14.26 -6.57
N LEU A 153 -23.73 -13.55 -7.43
CA LEU A 153 -24.14 -13.21 -8.80
C LEU A 153 -23.46 -14.05 -9.89
N SER A 154 -22.45 -14.84 -9.55
CA SER A 154 -21.71 -15.75 -10.46
C SER A 154 -22.24 -17.17 -10.42
#